data_AF-A0AB38QYS6-F1
#
_entry.id   AF-A0AB38QYS6-F1
#
_cell.length_a   1.000
_cell.length_b   1.000
_cell.length_c   1.000
_cell.angle_alpha   90.00
_cell.angle_beta   90.00
_cell.angle_gamma   90.00
#
_symmetry.space_group_name_H-M   'P 1'
#
loop_
_entity.id
_entity.type
_entity.pdbx_description
1 polymer ?
#
loop_
_entity_poly.entity_id
_entity_poly.type
_entity_poly.pdbx_seq_one_letter_code
_entity_poly.pdbx_strand_id
1 'polypeptide(L)'
;MCKKCNGFTLVEAVFALALLLVVTAALLPLLTQMMLERENIALKAKAQHILDAALYEENIWQETTIVEGRTTFVIHSGYEENNIWKVCVRWNDYAGRRAERCGYVKR
;
A
#
# COMPACT_ATOMS: atom_id res chain seq x y z
N MET A 1 13.53 -49.05 31.53
CA MET A 1 13.97 -47.86 32.30
C MET A 1 14.67 -46.90 31.36
N CYS A 2 14.13 -45.71 31.16
CA CYS A 2 14.73 -44.70 30.28
C CYS A 2 15.99 -44.12 30.95
N LYS A 3 17.16 -44.38 30.37
CA LYS A 3 18.48 -44.18 31.02
C LYS A 3 19.08 -42.77 30.80
N LYS A 4 18.34 -41.87 30.13
CA LYS A 4 18.71 -40.47 29.84
C LYS A 4 17.48 -39.57 29.76
N CYS A 5 16.62 -39.60 30.77
CA CYS A 5 15.60 -38.56 30.94
C CYS A 5 16.25 -37.33 31.59
N ASN A 6 17.06 -36.59 30.84
CA ASN A 6 17.37 -35.21 31.20
C ASN A 6 16.07 -34.43 30.98
N GLY A 7 15.26 -34.34 32.03
CA GLY A 7 13.99 -33.62 31.99
C GLY A 7 14.22 -32.17 31.60
N PHE A 8 13.34 -31.63 30.77
CA PHE A 8 13.34 -30.22 30.38
C PHE A 8 13.21 -29.39 31.66
N THR A 9 14.21 -28.58 31.97
CA THR A 9 14.16 -27.76 33.19
C THR A 9 13.13 -26.64 32.99
N LEU A 10 12.43 -26.25 34.05
CA LEU A 10 11.47 -25.14 33.99
C LEU A 10 12.12 -23.85 33.46
N VAL A 11 13.42 -23.67 33.74
CA VAL A 11 14.23 -22.54 33.24
C VAL A 11 14.37 -22.58 31.72
N GLU A 12 14.68 -23.74 31.12
CA GLU A 12 14.75 -23.90 29.66
C GLU A 12 13.39 -23.64 29.00
N ALA A 13 12.28 -24.06 29.64
CA ALA A 13 10.92 -23.79 29.14
C ALA A 13 10.59 -22.30 29.16
N VAL A 14 10.91 -21.62 30.26
CA VAL A 14 10.69 -20.18 30.39
C VAL A 14 11.56 -19.41 29.39
N PHE A 15 12.81 -19.81 29.20
CA PHE A 15 13.71 -19.17 28.25
C PHE A 15 13.26 -19.37 26.79
N ALA A 16 12.88 -20.59 26.42
CA ALA A 16 12.34 -20.88 25.09
C ALA A 16 11.04 -20.11 24.82
N LEU A 17 10.15 -20.02 25.81
CA LEU A 17 8.93 -19.23 25.71
C LEU A 17 9.22 -17.73 25.55
N ALA A 18 10.18 -17.19 26.32
CA ALA A 18 10.58 -15.80 26.20
C ALA A 18 11.13 -15.48 24.82
N LEU A 19 11.99 -16.35 24.26
CA LEU A 19 12.48 -16.21 22.88
C LEU A 19 11.35 -16.27 21.86
N LEU A 20 10.40 -17.20 22.02
CA LEU A 20 9.25 -17.31 21.14
C LEU A 20 8.38 -16.04 21.18
N LEU A 21 8.16 -15.47 22.36
CA LEU A 21 7.42 -14.22 22.52
C LEU A 21 8.13 -13.05 21.84
N VAL A 22 9.45 -12.93 21.98
CA VAL A 22 10.24 -11.89 21.30
C VAL A 22 10.14 -12.03 19.78
N VAL A 23 10.31 -13.25 19.27
CA VAL A 23 10.26 -13.53 17.83
C VAL A 23 8.86 -13.24 17.27
N THR A 24 7.81 -13.71 17.93
CA THR A 24 6.42 -13.48 17.50
C THR A 24 6.04 -12.00 17.58
N ALA A 25 6.46 -11.29 18.63
CA ALA A 25 6.21 -9.86 18.79
C ALA A 25 6.91 -9.02 17.71
N ALA A 26 8.08 -9.45 17.21
CA ALA A 26 8.77 -8.78 16.10
C ALA A 26 8.16 -9.13 14.74
N LEU A 27 7.77 -10.39 14.52
CA LEU A 27 7.18 -10.87 13.27
C LEU A 27 5.81 -10.26 13.00
N LEU A 28 4.98 -10.08 14.03
CA LEU A 28 3.63 -9.57 13.86
C LEU A 28 3.56 -8.20 13.14
N PRO A 29 4.27 -7.14 13.58
CA PRO A 29 4.25 -5.86 12.88
C PRO A 29 4.90 -5.92 11.48
N LEU A 30 5.90 -6.79 11.27
CA LEU A 30 6.50 -7.00 9.95
C LEU A 30 5.48 -7.58 8.96
N LEU A 31 4.73 -8.59 9.38
CA LEU A 31 3.71 -9.22 8.55
C LEU A 31 2.56 -8.26 8.23
N THR A 32 2.12 -7.46 9.20
CA THR A 32 1.06 -6.47 8.95
C THR A 32 1.52 -5.38 7.97
N GLN A 33 2.77 -4.92 8.08
CA GLN A 33 3.36 -3.99 7.11
C GLN A 33 3.41 -4.58 5.71
N MET A 34 3.86 -5.84 5.56
CA MET A 34 3.90 -6.51 4.27
C MET A 34 2.51 -6.68 3.64
N MET A 35 1.48 -6.97 4.44
CA MET A 35 0.10 -7.08 3.95
C MET A 35 -0.40 -5.72 3.45
N LEU A 36 -0.18 -4.64 4.21
CA LEU A 36 -0.55 -3.28 3.80
C LEU A 36 0.18 -2.84 2.53
N GLU A 37 1.45 -3.18 2.38
CA GLU A 37 2.21 -2.87 1.16
C GLU A 37 1.63 -3.57 -0.07
N ARG A 38 1.22 -4.82 0.05
CA ARG A 38 0.56 -5.56 -1.04
C ARG A 38 -0.74 -4.89 -1.48
N GLU A 39 -1.57 -4.49 -0.53
CA GLU A 39 -2.81 -3.78 -0.84
C GLU A 39 -2.55 -2.40 -1.49
N ASN A 40 -1.50 -1.70 -1.03
CA ASN A 40 -1.08 -0.43 -1.63
C ASN A 40 -0.55 -0.58 -3.06
N ILE A 41 0.07 -1.71 -3.40
CA ILE A 41 0.46 -2.02 -4.79
C ILE A 41 -0.78 -2.17 -5.67
N ALA A 42 -1.82 -2.85 -5.19
CA ALA A 42 -3.08 -2.97 -5.93
C ALA A 42 -3.75 -1.60 -6.14
N LEU A 43 -3.75 -0.72 -5.12
CA LEU A 43 -4.23 0.66 -5.27
C LEU A 43 -3.44 1.45 -6.32
N LYS A 44 -2.11 1.32 -6.34
CA LYS A 44 -1.26 1.97 -7.36
C LYS A 44 -1.60 1.49 -8.76
N ALA A 45 -1.81 0.19 -8.95
CA ALA A 45 -2.19 -0.37 -10.24
C ALA A 45 -3.55 0.16 -10.71
N LYS A 46 -4.52 0.28 -9.79
CA LYS A 46 -5.82 0.89 -10.09
C LYS A 46 -5.71 2.37 -10.44
N ALA A 47 -4.96 3.15 -9.65
CA ALA A 47 -4.73 4.55 -9.93
C ALA A 47 -4.07 4.75 -11.31
N GLN A 48 -3.14 3.87 -11.69
CA GLN A 48 -2.53 3.87 -13.02
C GLN A 48 -3.56 3.59 -14.11
N HIS A 49 -4.43 2.59 -13.94
CA HIS A 49 -5.49 2.30 -14.91
C HIS A 49 -6.47 3.48 -15.06
N ILE A 50 -6.85 4.12 -13.96
CA ILE A 50 -7.69 5.33 -13.96
C ILE A 50 -6.98 6.47 -14.69
N LEU A 51 -5.69 6.67 -14.42
CA LEU A 51 -4.88 7.69 -15.09
C LEU A 51 -4.81 7.42 -16.60
N ASP A 52 -4.53 6.19 -17.01
CA ASP A 52 -4.42 5.83 -18.42
C ASP A 52 -5.75 6.10 -19.15
N ALA A 53 -6.89 5.69 -18.57
CA ALA A 53 -8.21 6.01 -19.11
C ALA A 53 -8.45 7.52 -19.20
N ALA A 54 -8.09 8.26 -18.15
CA ALA A 54 -8.24 9.71 -18.07
C ALA A 54 -7.36 10.48 -19.06
N LEU A 55 -6.20 9.94 -19.44
CA LEU A 55 -5.33 10.55 -20.45
C LEU A 55 -5.89 10.41 -21.87
N TYR A 56 -6.70 9.37 -22.15
CA TYR A 56 -7.37 9.19 -23.43
C TYR A 56 -8.70 9.95 -23.52
N GLU A 57 -9.34 10.27 -22.40
CA GLU A 57 -10.55 11.09 -22.36
C GLU A 57 -10.23 12.57 -22.55
N GLU A 58 -10.54 13.11 -23.74
CA GLU A 58 -10.23 14.49 -24.14
C GLU A 58 -10.92 15.61 -23.32
N ASN A 59 -11.81 15.26 -22.38
CA ASN A 59 -12.77 16.17 -21.75
C ASN A 59 -12.73 16.24 -20.23
N ILE A 60 -11.68 15.75 -19.57
CA ILE A 60 -11.53 15.94 -18.13
C ILE A 60 -11.05 17.37 -17.89
N TRP A 61 -11.97 18.33 -17.84
CA TRP A 61 -11.68 19.74 -17.48
C TRP A 61 -12.10 20.05 -16.04
N GLN A 62 -12.83 19.14 -15.40
CA GLN A 62 -13.34 19.29 -14.05
C GLN A 62 -12.77 18.19 -13.15
N GLU A 63 -12.59 18.52 -11.87
CA GLU A 63 -12.13 17.57 -10.85
C GLU A 63 -13.15 16.44 -10.72
N THR A 64 -12.76 15.24 -11.14
CA THR A 64 -13.60 14.04 -11.07
C THR A 64 -13.21 13.23 -9.85
N THR A 65 -14.22 12.83 -9.07
CA THR A 65 -14.03 11.94 -7.92
C THR A 65 -14.60 10.57 -8.23
N ILE A 66 -13.76 9.54 -8.08
CA ILE A 66 -14.16 8.15 -8.25
C ILE A 66 -14.06 7.49 -6.87
N VAL A 67 -15.20 7.02 -6.37
CA VAL A 67 -15.27 6.27 -5.12
C VAL A 67 -15.24 4.78 -5.46
N GLU A 68 -14.21 4.07 -5.03
CA GLU A 68 -14.10 2.63 -5.22
C GLU A 68 -13.87 1.92 -3.88
N GLY A 69 -14.93 1.33 -3.34
CA GLY A 69 -14.89 0.68 -2.03
C GLY A 69 -14.63 1.67 -0.90
N ARG A 70 -13.46 1.56 -0.24
CA ARG A 70 -13.02 2.45 0.86
C ARG A 70 -12.07 3.56 0.41
N THR A 71 -11.70 3.60 -0.86
CA THR A 71 -10.72 4.57 -1.38
C THR A 71 -11.40 5.55 -2.34
N THR A 72 -11.09 6.82 -2.15
CA THR A 72 -11.47 7.91 -3.04
C THR A 72 -10.28 8.30 -3.90
N PHE A 73 -10.47 8.24 -5.22
CA PHE A 73 -9.54 8.74 -6.22
C PHE A 73 -10.04 10.10 -6.71
N VAL A 74 -9.16 11.08 -6.71
CA VAL A 74 -9.43 12.44 -7.16
C VAL A 74 -8.58 12.72 -8.40
N ILE A 75 -9.23 12.93 -9.52
CA ILE A 75 -8.59 13.20 -10.81
C ILE A 75 -8.65 14.71 -11.03
N HIS A 76 -7.51 15.30 -11.37
CA HIS A 76 -7.44 16.69 -11.77
C HIS A 76 -6.49 16.83 -12.95
N SER A 77 -6.76 17.80 -13.80
CA SER A 77 -6.05 18.04 -15.04
C SER A 77 -5.71 19.51 -15.18
N GLY A 78 -4.67 19.80 -15.96
CA GLY A 78 -4.26 21.16 -16.25
C GLY A 78 -3.15 21.19 -17.30
N TYR A 79 -2.96 22.36 -17.91
CA TYR A 79 -1.82 22.61 -18.78
C TYR A 79 -0.60 23.02 -17.96
N GLU A 80 0.54 22.40 -18.24
CA GLU A 80 1.85 22.80 -17.72
C GLU A 80 2.60 23.65 -18.79
N GLU A 81 3.76 24.21 -18.44
CA GLU A 81 4.58 24.98 -19.40
C GLU A 81 4.83 24.18 -20.69
N ASN A 82 4.83 24.87 -21.83
CA ASN A 82 4.91 24.30 -23.20
C ASN A 82 3.65 23.57 -23.70
N ASN A 83 2.46 23.92 -23.20
CA ASN A 83 1.17 23.39 -23.70
C ASN A 83 1.04 21.86 -23.56
N ILE A 84 1.74 21.29 -22.56
CA ILE A 84 1.68 19.86 -22.24
C ILE A 84 0.47 19.65 -21.34
N TRP A 85 -0.42 18.73 -21.73
CA TRP A 85 -1.57 18.35 -20.92
C TRP A 85 -1.12 17.39 -19.82
N LYS A 86 -1.35 17.78 -18.56
CA LYS A 86 -1.02 17.02 -17.37
C LYS A 86 -2.30 16.54 -16.70
N VAL A 87 -2.39 15.25 -16.42
CA VAL A 87 -3.48 14.63 -15.66
C VAL A 87 -2.88 13.94 -14.45
N CYS A 88 -3.46 14.15 -13.28
CA CYS A 88 -2.98 13.59 -12.03
C CYS A 88 -4.13 12.94 -11.25
N VAL A 89 -3.85 11.78 -10.69
CA VAL A 89 -4.76 11.02 -9.83
C VAL A 89 -4.19 11.03 -8.41
N ARG A 90 -4.99 11.49 -7.44
CA ARG A 90 -4.66 11.52 -6.01
C ARG A 90 -5.53 10.53 -5.24
N TRP A 91 -4.95 9.87 -4.24
CA TRP A 91 -5.69 8.98 -3.34
C TRP A 91 -4.99 8.91 -1.98
N ASN A 92 -5.69 8.38 -0.98
CA ASN A 92 -5.08 7.95 0.28
C ASN A 92 -4.77 6.46 0.24
N ASP A 93 -3.54 6.10 0.58
CA ASP A 93 -3.15 4.71 0.77
C ASP A 93 -3.75 4.11 2.06
N TYR A 94 -3.65 2.81 2.28
CA TYR A 94 -4.19 2.16 3.48
C TYR A 94 -3.44 2.53 4.77
N ALA A 95 -2.28 3.17 4.65
CA ALA A 95 -1.55 3.75 5.77
C ALA A 95 -1.96 5.22 6.04
N GLY A 96 -2.95 5.75 5.32
CA GLY A 96 -3.45 7.12 5.45
C GLY A 96 -2.56 8.19 4.82
N ARG A 97 -1.57 7.80 4.01
CA ARG A 97 -0.68 8.72 3.30
C ARG A 97 -1.32 9.14 1.98
N ARG A 98 -1.28 10.45 1.70
CA ARG A 98 -1.67 10.99 0.38
C ARG A 98 -0.63 10.59 -0.66
N ALA A 99 -1.09 9.93 -1.71
CA ALA A 99 -0.30 9.56 -2.87
C ALA A 99 -0.87 10.26 -4.11
N GLU A 100 0.01 10.55 -5.06
CA GLU A 100 -0.34 11.16 -6.35
C GLU A 100 0.46 10.49 -7.46
N ARG A 101 -0.17 10.32 -8.62
CA ARG A 101 0.46 9.87 -9.87
C ARG A 101 0.00 10.78 -11.00
N CYS A 102 0.94 11.30 -11.77
CA CYS A 102 0.66 12.17 -12.91
C CYS A 102 1.14 11.53 -14.22
N GLY A 103 0.43 11.84 -15.29
CA GLY A 103 0.77 11.52 -16.67
C GLY A 103 0.76 12.78 -17.53
N TYR A 104 1.52 12.74 -18.62
CA TYR A 104 1.75 13.87 -19.51
C TYR A 104 1.47 13.46 -20.95
N VAL A 105 0.69 14.27 -21.65
CA VAL A 105 0.41 14.10 -23.08
C VAL A 105 0.73 15.41 -23.79
N LYS A 106 1.60 15.32 -24.80
CA LYS A 106 1.85 16.41 -25.73
C LYS A 106 0.82 16.30 -26.85
N ARG A 107 -0.07 17.28 -26.93
CA ARG A 107 -0.92 17.47 -28.11
C ARG A 107 -0.13 18.15 -29.22
#